data_AF-A0A2X4U2Y4-F1
#
_entry.id   AF-A0A2X4U2Y4-F1
#
_cell.length_a   1.000
_cell.length_b   1.000
_cell.length_c   1.000
_cell.angle_alpha   90.00
_cell.angle_beta   90.00
_cell.angle_gamma   90.00
#
_symmetry.space_group_name_H-M   'P 1'
#
loop_
_entity.id
_entity.type
_entity.pdbx_description
1 polymer ?
#
loop_
_entity_poly.entity_id
_entity_poly.type
_entity_poly.pdbx_seq_one_letter_code
_entity_poly.pdbx_strand_id
1 'polypeptide(L)'
;MSDNILLIALGHGAVADVRWGKVGEAQSVFAASLDLDNADAELAVMARNSRVVVLVPARHVVLRNTQFQGKSRLATPMALAFQHESELLTDVEQMHWVILGKEQMNFGIAGSH
;
A
#
# COMPACT_ATOMS: atom_id res chain seq x y z
N MET A 1 -20.39 9.02 -11.29
CA MET A 1 -19.68 8.66 -10.04
C MET A 1 -19.17 9.95 -9.44
N SER A 2 -19.17 10.10 -8.11
CA SER A 2 -18.55 11.29 -7.51
C SER A 2 -17.02 11.22 -7.72
N ASP A 3 -16.39 12.37 -7.92
CA ASP A 3 -14.92 12.48 -7.99
C ASP A 3 -14.30 12.61 -6.60
N ASN A 4 -15.06 12.36 -5.53
CA ASN A 4 -14.58 12.45 -4.17
C ASN A 4 -13.65 11.28 -3.87
N ILE A 5 -12.54 11.57 -3.19
CA ILE A 5 -11.61 10.59 -2.66
C ILE A 5 -11.50 10.76 -1.15
N LEU A 6 -11.57 9.64 -0.43
CA LEU A 6 -11.25 9.55 0.99
C LEU A 6 -9.86 8.94 1.11
N LEU A 7 -8.93 9.68 1.68
CA LEU A 7 -7.58 9.22 1.99
C LEU A 7 -7.54 8.82 3.47
N ILE A 8 -7.13 7.59 3.75
CA ILE A 8 -6.95 7.07 5.11
C ILE A 8 -5.47 6.73 5.27
N ALA A 9 -4.72 7.60 5.96
CA ALA A 9 -3.31 7.37 6.24
C ALA A 9 -3.15 6.62 7.56
N LEU A 10 -2.74 5.36 7.49
CA LEU A 10 -2.54 4.53 8.67
C LEU A 10 -1.35 5.07 9.47
N GLY A 11 -1.54 5.23 10.78
CA GLY A 11 -0.55 5.78 11.70
C GLY A 11 0.27 4.71 12.41
N HIS A 12 0.63 4.99 13.65
CA HIS A 12 1.19 4.00 14.56
C HIS A 12 0.06 3.46 15.46
N GLY A 13 0.00 2.14 15.64
CA GLY A 13 -1.14 1.49 16.32
C GLY A 13 -2.43 1.58 15.50
N ALA A 14 -3.56 1.72 16.19
CA ALA A 14 -4.89 1.78 15.58
C ALA A 14 -5.30 3.19 15.10
N VAL A 15 -4.43 4.21 15.18
CA VAL A 15 -4.80 5.58 14.80
C VAL A 15 -4.56 5.83 13.31
N ALA A 16 -5.50 6.47 12.62
CA ALA A 16 -5.38 6.90 11.23
C ALA A 16 -5.81 8.35 11.00
N ASP A 17 -5.04 9.05 10.18
CA ASP A 17 -5.40 10.38 9.68
C ASP A 17 -6.31 10.24 8.45
N VAL A 18 -7.50 10.81 8.51
CA VAL A 18 -8.49 10.77 7.44
C VAL A 18 -8.58 12.14 6.76
N ARG A 19 -8.55 12.15 5.43
CA ARG A 19 -8.59 13.36 4.60
C ARG A 19 -9.55 13.24 3.43
N TRP A 20 -10.23 14.33 3.10
CA TRP A 20 -11.09 14.47 1.93
C TRP A 20 -10.33 15.09 0.76
N GLY A 21 -10.57 14.62 -0.45
CA GLY A 21 -10.03 15.27 -1.64
C GLY A 21 -10.90 15.03 -2.87
N LYS A 22 -10.39 15.46 -4.01
CA LYS A 22 -10.94 15.14 -5.33
C LYS A 22 -9.90 14.41 -6.17
N VAL A 23 -10.37 13.46 -6.98
CA VAL A 23 -9.51 12.73 -7.91
C VAL A 23 -8.87 13.70 -8.89
N GLY A 24 -7.54 13.65 -9.01
CA GLY A 24 -6.78 14.51 -9.91
C GLY A 24 -6.36 15.86 -9.30
N GLU A 25 -6.80 16.17 -8.08
CA GLU A 25 -6.35 17.36 -7.37
C GLU A 25 -5.19 17.03 -6.42
N ALA A 26 -4.22 17.96 -6.31
CA ALA A 26 -3.06 17.80 -5.44
C ALA A 26 -3.38 18.08 -3.95
N GLN A 27 -4.51 18.72 -3.68
CA GLN A 27 -4.89 19.14 -2.34
C GLN A 27 -5.91 18.18 -1.72
N SER A 28 -5.77 17.99 -0.41
CA SER A 28 -6.75 17.30 0.42
C SER A 28 -6.96 18.11 1.69
N VAL A 29 -8.15 17.98 2.28
CA VAL A 29 -8.57 18.65 3.51
C VAL A 29 -8.58 17.62 4.62
N PHE A 30 -7.93 17.94 5.74
CA PHE A 30 -8.01 17.12 6.95
C PHE A 30 -9.46 16.99 7.41
N ALA A 31 -9.89 15.75 7.66
CA ALA A 31 -11.24 15.45 8.09
C ALA A 31 -11.27 15.09 9.58
N ALA A 32 -10.48 14.09 9.97
CA ALA A 32 -10.44 13.58 11.34
C ALA A 32 -9.17 12.77 11.60
N SER A 33 -8.86 12.55 12.87
CA SER A 33 -7.96 11.50 13.34
C SER A 33 -8.82 10.45 14.03
N LEU A 34 -8.85 9.23 13.49
CA LEU A 34 -9.74 8.17 13.96
C LEU A 34 -8.96 7.05 14.63
N ASP A 35 -9.52 6.53 15.72
CA ASP A 35 -9.13 5.24 16.27
C ASP A 35 -9.89 4.14 15.53
N LEU A 36 -9.19 3.41 14.67
CA LEU A 36 -9.74 2.39 13.77
C LEU A 36 -10.40 1.23 14.54
N ASP A 37 -10.01 0.98 15.78
CA ASP A 37 -10.64 -0.07 16.60
C ASP A 37 -12.10 0.29 16.97
N ASN A 38 -12.48 1.55 16.85
CA ASN A 38 -13.78 2.09 17.28
C ASN A 38 -14.49 2.93 16.20
N ALA A 39 -13.92 3.10 15.01
CA ALA A 39 -14.38 4.07 14.01
C ALA A 39 -15.20 3.50 12.85
N ASP A 40 -15.62 2.23 12.89
CA ASP A 40 -16.30 1.56 11.77
C ASP A 40 -17.51 2.33 11.21
N ALA A 41 -18.38 2.83 12.10
CA ALA A 41 -19.58 3.56 11.69
C ALA A 41 -19.24 4.92 11.06
N GLU A 42 -18.27 5.65 11.63
CA GLU A 42 -17.83 6.94 11.12
C GLU A 42 -17.12 6.79 9.78
N LEU A 43 -16.22 5.81 9.65
CA LEU A 43 -15.56 5.46 8.39
C LEU A 43 -16.56 5.05 7.31
N ALA A 44 -17.59 4.27 7.65
CA ALA A 44 -18.62 3.88 6.68
C ALA A 44 -19.43 5.09 6.19
N VAL A 45 -19.74 6.05 7.07
CA VAL A 45 -20.42 7.30 6.70
C VAL A 45 -19.51 8.15 5.82
N MET A 46 -18.24 8.29 6.19
CA MET A 46 -17.24 9.01 5.42
C MET A 46 -17.11 8.38 4.02
N ALA A 47 -16.77 7.09 3.93
CA ALA A 47 -16.53 6.38 2.68
C ALA A 47 -17.74 6.39 1.72
N ARG A 48 -18.95 6.67 2.22
CA ARG A 48 -20.16 6.75 1.40
C ARG A 48 -19.96 7.76 0.27
N ASN A 49 -20.21 7.32 -0.95
CA ASN A 49 -20.07 8.11 -2.18
C ASN A 49 -18.65 8.61 -2.46
N SER A 50 -17.61 7.97 -1.94
CA SER A 50 -16.22 8.34 -2.17
C SER A 50 -15.39 7.14 -2.60
N ARG A 51 -14.34 7.37 -3.41
CA ARG A 51 -13.31 6.35 -3.62
C ARG A 51 -12.41 6.32 -2.39
N VAL A 52 -12.20 5.16 -1.79
CA VAL A 52 -11.35 5.02 -0.60
C VAL A 52 -9.95 4.60 -1.01
N VAL A 53 -8.94 5.32 -0.52
CA VAL A 53 -7.53 4.97 -0.69
C VAL A 53 -6.88 4.92 0.68
N VAL A 54 -6.28 3.78 0.99
CA VAL A 54 -5.55 3.54 2.23
C VAL A 54 -4.06 3.72 1.96
N LEU A 55 -3.40 4.57 2.75
CA LEU A 55 -1.97 4.85 2.66
C LEU A 55 -1.28 4.11 3.81
N VAL A 56 -0.45 3.13 3.46
CA VAL A 56 0.36 2.37 4.40
C VAL A 56 1.68 3.11 4.64
N PRO A 57 2.14 3.28 5.90
CA PRO A 57 3.44 3.85 6.20
C PRO A 57 4.57 3.13 5.47
N ALA A 58 5.41 3.89 4.77
CA ALA A 58 6.55 3.32 4.04
C ALA A 58 7.50 2.51 4.93
N ARG A 59 7.59 2.83 6.23
CA ARG A 59 8.39 2.06 7.20
C ARG A 59 7.90 0.61 7.43
N HIS A 60 6.64 0.30 7.07
CA HIS A 60 6.08 -1.05 7.15
C HIS A 60 6.13 -1.78 5.79
N VAL A 61 6.75 -1.17 4.78
CA VAL A 61 6.81 -1.69 3.42
C VAL A 61 8.28 -1.82 3.01
N VAL A 62 8.65 -2.98 2.48
CA VAL A 62 9.92 -3.18 1.79
C VAL A 62 9.72 -2.89 0.32
N LEU A 63 10.54 -1.98 -0.23
CA LEU A 63 10.58 -1.70 -1.67
C LEU A 63 11.91 -2.22 -2.24
N ARG A 64 11.83 -2.94 -3.36
CA ARG A 64 13.00 -3.46 -4.06
C ARG A 64 12.84 -3.36 -5.57
N ASN A 65 13.96 -3.12 -6.24
CA ASN A 65 14.09 -3.27 -7.68
C ASN A 65 15.00 -4.47 -7.95
N THR A 66 14.56 -5.38 -8.81
CA THR A 66 15.29 -6.62 -9.09
C THR A 66 15.31 -6.92 -10.59
N GLN A 67 16.43 -7.45 -11.05
CA GLN A 67 16.57 -7.98 -12.41
C GLN A 67 16.38 -9.49 -12.39
N PHE A 68 15.38 -10.00 -13.09
CA PHE A 68 15.11 -11.42 -13.16
C PHE A 68 15.87 -12.08 -14.32
N GLN A 69 16.72 -13.07 -14.03
CA GLN A 69 17.56 -13.75 -15.04
C GLN A 69 16.88 -14.98 -15.69
N GLY A 70 15.57 -15.14 -15.52
CA GLY A 70 14.80 -16.27 -16.05
C GLY A 70 13.80 -15.90 -17.15
N LYS A 71 12.93 -16.84 -17.52
CA LYS A 71 11.79 -16.53 -18.40
C LYS A 71 10.85 -15.58 -17.66
N SER A 72 10.51 -14.42 -18.25
CA SER A 72 9.65 -13.42 -17.59
C SER A 72 8.35 -13.97 -17.00
N ARG A 73 7.76 -15.02 -17.58
CA ARG A 73 6.53 -15.67 -17.07
C ARG A 73 6.71 -16.38 -15.72
N LEU A 74 7.95 -16.58 -15.27
CA LEU A 74 8.30 -17.21 -13.99
C LEU A 74 8.64 -16.18 -12.90
N ALA A 75 8.66 -14.88 -13.24
CA ALA A 75 8.94 -13.79 -12.31
C ALA A 75 7.72 -13.51 -11.43
N THR A 76 7.36 -14.44 -10.55
CA THR A 76 6.30 -14.23 -9.54
C THR A 76 6.81 -13.28 -8.45
N PRO A 77 5.92 -12.54 -7.75
CA PRO A 77 6.34 -11.67 -6.65
C PRO A 77 7.22 -12.40 -5.62
N MET A 78 6.84 -13.64 -5.27
CA MET A 78 7.59 -14.49 -4.36
C MET A 78 8.98 -14.85 -4.89
N ALA A 79 9.09 -15.29 -6.15
CA ALA A 79 10.38 -15.63 -6.76
C ALA A 79 11.33 -14.43 -6.88
N LEU A 80 10.77 -13.23 -7.04
CA LEU A 80 11.53 -11.98 -7.03
C LEU A 80 11.99 -11.62 -5.62
N ALA A 81 11.13 -11.81 -4.62
CA ALA A 81 11.44 -11.52 -3.21
C ALA A 81 12.55 -12.42 -2.65
N PHE A 82 12.59 -13.72 -3.01
CA PHE A 82 13.65 -14.64 -2.58
C PHE A 82 15.07 -14.18 -2.96
N GLN A 83 15.23 -13.33 -3.98
CA GLN A 83 16.54 -12.78 -4.31
C GLN A 83 17.08 -11.80 -3.27
N HIS A 84 16.21 -11.30 -2.40
CA HIS A 84 16.53 -10.33 -1.35
C HIS A 84 16.42 -10.92 0.05
N GLU A 85 16.21 -12.24 0.19
CA GLU A 85 15.96 -12.92 1.47
C GLU A 85 17.01 -12.55 2.53
N SER A 86 18.29 -12.52 2.17
CA SER A 86 19.38 -12.18 3.09
C SER A 86 19.37 -10.75 3.63
N GLU A 87 18.61 -9.84 3.01
CA GLU A 87 18.48 -8.44 3.42
C GLU A 87 17.24 -8.18 4.28
N LEU A 88 16.34 -9.16 4.40
CA LEU A 88 15.08 -9.00 5.11
C LEU A 88 15.25 -9.34 6.59
N LEU A 89 14.49 -8.65 7.43
CA LEU A 89 14.38 -8.94 8.86
C LEU A 89 13.26 -9.95 9.16
N THR A 90 12.55 -10.41 8.13
CA THR A 90 11.39 -11.29 8.20
C THR A 90 11.43 -12.25 7.02
N ASP A 91 11.00 -13.49 7.25
CA ASP A 91 10.95 -14.52 6.21
C ASP A 91 10.12 -14.04 5.01
N VAL A 92 10.61 -14.34 3.81
CA VAL A 92 9.98 -13.94 2.54
C VAL A 92 8.53 -14.44 2.47
N GLU A 93 8.28 -15.65 2.96
CA GLU A 93 6.98 -16.31 2.95
C GLU A 93 5.96 -15.70 3.93
N GLN A 94 6.42 -14.99 4.96
CA GLN A 94 5.54 -14.32 5.94
C GLN A 94 5.06 -12.95 5.43
N MET A 95 5.61 -12.46 4.33
CA MET A 95 5.27 -11.16 3.76
C MET A 95 4.34 -11.29 2.55
N HIS A 96 3.43 -10.33 2.39
CA HIS A 96 2.63 -10.18 1.19
C HIS A 96 3.40 -9.39 0.13
N TRP A 97 3.70 -10.02 -1.01
CA TRP A 97 4.48 -9.42 -2.09
C TRP A 97 3.64 -9.07 -3.32
N VAL A 98 3.87 -7.89 -3.87
CA VAL A 98 3.24 -7.41 -5.10
C VAL A 98 4.29 -6.87 -6.07
N ILE A 99 4.01 -6.98 -7.38
CA ILE A 99 4.79 -6.31 -8.42
C ILE A 99 4.14 -4.94 -8.68
N LEU A 100 4.92 -3.88 -8.51
CA LEU A 100 4.50 -2.50 -8.75
C LEU A 100 4.63 -2.11 -10.22
N GLY A 101 5.62 -2.66 -10.90
CA GLY A 101 5.93 -2.31 -12.28
C GLY A 101 6.98 -3.23 -12.89
N LYS A 102 7.01 -3.24 -14.22
CA LYS A 102 7.93 -4.05 -15.01
C LYS A 102 8.46 -3.23 -16.18
N GLU A 103 9.77 -3.22 -16.34
CA GLU A 103 10.45 -2.72 -17.53
C GLU A 103 11.43 -3.79 -18.02
N GLN A 104 11.11 -4.44 -19.14
CA GLN A 104 11.85 -5.61 -19.65
C GLN A 104 11.97 -6.74 -18.61
N MET A 105 13.16 -6.92 -18.03
CA MET A 105 13.44 -7.91 -16.98
C MET A 105 13.71 -7.26 -15.61
N ASN A 106 13.51 -5.95 -15.50
CA ASN A 106 13.58 -5.22 -14.24
C ASN A 106 12.17 -5.10 -13.65
N PHE A 107 12.04 -5.45 -12.38
CA PHE A 107 10.78 -5.46 -11.65
C PHE A 107 10.92 -4.61 -10.40
N GLY A 108 9.96 -3.72 -10.19
CA GLY A 108 9.74 -3.09 -8.89
C GLY A 108 8.77 -3.94 -8.08
N ILE A 109 9.15 -4.31 -6.85
CA ILE A 109 8.31 -5.09 -5.93
C ILE A 109 8.13 -4.35 -4.60
N ALA A 110 6.98 -4.58 -3.98
CA ALA A 110 6.68 -4.17 -2.62
C ALA A 110 6.31 -5.39 -1.77
N GLY A 111 6.81 -5.43 -0.54
CA GLY A 111 6.47 -6.42 0.47
C GLY A 111 5.95 -5.75 1.74
N SER A 112 4.91 -6.29 2.34
CA SER A 112 4.41 -5.83 3.65
C SER A 112 3.99 -7.02 4.52
N HIS A 113 4.19 -6.89 5.83
CA HIS A 113 3.62 -7.79 6.84
C HIS A 113 2.33 -7.18 7.42
#